data_AF-A0A6N7Q8H1-F1
#
_entry.id   AF-A0A6N7Q8H1-F1
#
_cell.length_a   1.000
_cell.length_b   1.000
_cell.length_c   1.000
_cell.angle_alpha   90.00
_cell.angle_beta   90.00
_cell.angle_gamma   90.00
#
_symmetry.space_group_name_H-M   'P 1'
#
loop_
_entity.id
_entity.type
_entity.pdbx_description
1 polymer ?
#
loop_
_entity_poly.entity_id
_entity_poly.type
_entity_poly.pdbx_seq_one_letter_code
_entity_poly.pdbx_strand_id
1 'polypeptide(L)'
;MATKKKRGRPHFGYFIFDCPSDHEIDGSLVTESDAIRSVLWNKSLGGRLKGLRLTTAESFNDAKERKYTGVRYVHLGGHASKTGIGFIGGSVKWQDVAEKLTKFFPKLGEGEQRVLTLSCCHSIAGVKAMGPILKGHFSAIYHFKTEEIGFSQAMTIWSMFYLKKKLSRPHGAIMKDINTFFGSEVLGGIAP
;
A
#
# COMPACT_ATOMS: atom_id res chain seq x y z
N MET A 1 -5.40 -18.50 36.59
CA MET A 1 -5.75 -17.89 35.29
C MET A 1 -4.47 -17.49 34.57
N ALA A 2 -4.11 -18.20 33.50
CA ALA A 2 -2.89 -17.91 32.74
C ALA A 2 -3.04 -16.58 31.98
N THR A 3 -2.19 -15.61 32.30
CA THR A 3 -2.04 -14.36 31.56
C THR A 3 -1.60 -14.70 30.13
N LYS A 4 -2.48 -14.46 29.15
CA LYS A 4 -2.12 -14.53 27.72
C LYS A 4 -0.92 -13.61 27.50
N LYS A 5 0.27 -14.20 27.28
CA LYS A 5 1.45 -13.49 26.77
C LYS A 5 0.99 -12.62 25.59
N LYS A 6 1.12 -11.29 25.70
CA LYS A 6 0.95 -10.37 24.56
C LYS A 6 1.83 -10.90 23.44
N ARG A 7 1.22 -11.49 22.40
CA ARG A 7 1.91 -11.92 21.19
C ARG A 7 2.78 -10.74 20.73
N GLY A 8 4.06 -11.03 20.51
CA GLY A 8 5.08 -10.03 20.17
C GLY A 8 4.64 -9.11 19.02
N ARG A 9 5.31 -7.95 18.92
CA ARG A 9 5.04 -6.91 17.91
C ARG A 9 4.62 -7.55 16.57
N PRO A 10 3.52 -7.09 15.92
CA PRO A 10 3.15 -7.60 14.61
C PRO A 10 4.37 -7.60 13.70
N HIS A 11 4.65 -8.76 13.09
CA HIS A 11 5.91 -9.00 12.39
C HIS A 11 6.13 -7.95 11.28
N PHE A 12 5.06 -7.59 10.57
CA PHE A 12 5.08 -6.64 9.46
C PHE A 12 4.20 -5.41 9.73
N GLY A 13 4.73 -4.23 9.41
CA GLY A 13 4.01 -2.95 9.38
C GLY A 13 3.79 -2.40 7.98
N TYR A 14 4.60 -2.85 7.01
CA TYR A 14 4.59 -2.43 5.63
C TYR A 14 4.35 -3.65 4.72
N PHE A 15 3.61 -3.44 3.65
CA PHE A 15 3.41 -4.43 2.60
C PHE A 15 3.61 -3.79 1.23
N ILE A 16 4.33 -4.47 0.34
CA ILE A 16 4.52 -4.03 -1.04
C ILE A 16 4.09 -5.15 -1.98
N PHE A 17 3.13 -4.84 -2.86
CA PHE A 17 2.90 -5.56 -4.10
C PHE A 17 3.75 -4.88 -5.18
N ASP A 18 4.72 -5.62 -5.68
CA ASP A 18 5.66 -5.22 -6.71
C ASP A 18 5.26 -5.95 -7.99
N CYS A 19 4.55 -5.24 -8.88
CA CYS A 19 3.99 -5.78 -10.11
C CYS A 19 4.70 -5.16 -11.34
N PRO A 20 5.99 -5.49 -11.55
CA PRO A 20 6.77 -4.89 -12.63
C PRO A 20 6.25 -5.35 -13.99
N SER A 21 6.38 -4.47 -14.97
CA SER A 21 6.18 -4.77 -16.39
C SER A 21 7.30 -5.63 -16.98
N ASP A 22 7.05 -6.14 -18.18
CA ASP A 22 8.03 -6.77 -19.06
C ASP A 22 9.29 -5.92 -19.25
N HIS A 23 9.15 -4.65 -19.64
CA HIS A 23 10.29 -3.77 -19.87
C HIS A 23 11.10 -3.47 -18.60
N GLU A 24 10.47 -3.43 -17.43
CA GLU A 24 11.20 -3.28 -16.15
C GLU A 24 11.99 -4.54 -15.79
N ILE A 25 11.47 -5.72 -16.12
CA ILE A 25 12.15 -7.00 -15.87
C ILE A 25 13.29 -7.20 -16.87
N ASP A 26 12.99 -7.09 -18.16
CA ASP A 26 13.94 -7.37 -19.25
C ASP A 26 15.07 -6.32 -19.28
N GLY A 27 14.73 -5.07 -18.97
CA GLY A 27 15.70 -3.99 -18.84
C GLY A 27 16.50 -4.00 -17.54
N SER A 28 16.23 -4.93 -16.61
CA SER A 28 16.81 -4.95 -15.26
C SER A 28 16.70 -3.59 -14.55
N LEU A 29 15.58 -2.91 -14.75
CA LEU A 29 15.36 -1.57 -14.22
C LEU A 29 15.02 -1.64 -12.74
N VAL A 30 15.54 -0.68 -11.97
CA VAL A 30 15.16 -0.50 -10.58
C VAL A 30 13.70 -0.07 -10.54
N THR A 31 12.84 -0.89 -9.94
CA THR A 31 11.42 -0.54 -9.80
C THR A 31 11.23 0.45 -8.65
N GLU A 32 10.10 1.15 -8.68
CA GLU A 32 9.68 2.01 -7.59
C GLU A 32 9.63 1.24 -6.24
N SER A 33 9.13 0.00 -6.27
CA SER A 33 9.09 -0.90 -5.13
C SER A 33 10.48 -1.23 -4.56
N ASP A 34 11.50 -1.34 -5.41
CA ASP A 34 12.88 -1.60 -5.01
C ASP A 34 13.51 -0.37 -4.33
N ALA A 35 13.15 0.83 -4.78
CA ALA A 35 13.52 2.07 -4.09
C ALA A 35 12.79 2.21 -2.72
N ILE A 36 11.50 1.84 -2.59
CA ILE A 36 10.81 1.77 -1.27
C ILE A 36 11.57 0.85 -0.31
N ARG A 37 11.86 -0.37 -0.78
CA ARG A 37 12.56 -1.40 0.00
C ARG A 37 13.87 -0.85 0.54
N SER A 38 14.66 -0.21 -0.33
CA SER A 38 15.95 0.38 0.01
C SER A 38 15.83 1.49 1.06
N VAL A 39 14.87 2.41 0.91
CA VAL A 39 14.62 3.47 1.90
C VAL A 39 14.20 2.89 3.26
N LEU A 40 13.31 1.89 3.28
CA LEU A 40 12.89 1.24 4.52
C LEU A 40 14.05 0.49 5.19
N TRP A 41 14.91 -0.18 4.42
CA TRP A 41 16.11 -0.83 4.92
C TRP A 41 17.08 0.16 5.56
N ASN A 42 17.39 1.27 4.88
CA ASN A 42 18.29 2.31 5.39
C ASN A 42 17.77 2.97 6.68
N LYS A 43 16.45 2.92 6.91
CA LYS A 43 15.80 3.40 8.14
C LYS A 43 15.65 2.32 9.23
N SER A 44 16.29 1.16 9.08
CA SER A 44 16.14 0.00 9.99
C SER A 44 14.71 -0.53 10.11
N LEU A 45 13.90 -0.34 9.06
CA LEU A 45 12.52 -0.80 8.96
C LEU A 45 12.36 -1.99 8.01
N GLY A 46 13.43 -2.44 7.35
CA GLY A 46 13.41 -3.57 6.39
C GLY A 46 12.82 -4.85 6.99
N GLY A 47 13.15 -5.18 8.25
CA GLY A 47 12.57 -6.34 8.96
C GLY A 47 11.07 -6.23 9.26
N ARG A 48 10.45 -5.07 9.01
CA ARG A 48 8.99 -4.83 9.16
C ARG A 48 8.25 -4.84 7.83
N LEU A 49 8.96 -5.09 6.73
CA LEU A 49 8.41 -5.09 5.39
C LEU A 49 8.12 -6.51 4.93
N LYS A 50 6.93 -6.71 4.35
CA LYS A 50 6.63 -7.88 3.53
C LYS A 50 6.49 -7.46 2.08
N GLY A 51 7.35 -7.97 1.21
CA GLY A 51 7.20 -7.81 -0.25
C GLY A 51 6.62 -9.07 -0.88
N LEU A 52 5.80 -8.88 -1.91
CA LEU A 52 5.48 -9.87 -2.93
C LEU A 52 5.81 -9.26 -4.30
N ARG A 53 6.61 -9.97 -5.09
CA ARG A 53 6.83 -9.64 -6.49
C ARG A 53 5.94 -10.54 -7.34
N LEU A 54 5.06 -9.95 -8.13
CA LEU A 54 3.98 -10.62 -8.85
C LEU A 54 4.05 -10.19 -10.32
N THR A 55 4.63 -11.02 -11.16
CA THR A 55 4.97 -10.66 -12.54
C THR A 55 3.88 -11.05 -13.54
N THR A 56 3.08 -12.08 -13.22
CA THR A 56 1.97 -12.57 -14.05
C THR A 56 0.64 -12.47 -13.31
N ALA A 57 -0.47 -12.38 -14.05
CA ALA A 57 -1.80 -12.41 -13.47
C ALA A 57 -2.07 -13.72 -12.68
N GLU A 58 -1.53 -14.83 -13.17
CA GLU A 58 -1.55 -16.12 -12.47
C GLU A 58 -0.83 -16.03 -11.11
N SER A 59 0.40 -15.48 -11.08
CA SER A 59 1.14 -15.30 -9.83
C SER A 59 0.39 -14.41 -8.81
N PHE A 60 -0.35 -13.41 -9.30
CA PHE A 60 -1.21 -12.58 -8.46
C PHE A 60 -2.38 -13.36 -7.88
N ASN A 61 -3.06 -14.15 -8.70
CA ASN A 61 -4.21 -14.96 -8.29
C ASN A 61 -3.80 -16.08 -7.33
N ASP A 62 -2.66 -16.71 -7.57
CA ASP A 62 -2.13 -17.82 -6.77
C ASP A 62 -1.38 -17.37 -5.53
N ALA A 63 -1.11 -16.06 -5.40
CA ALA A 63 -0.43 -15.50 -4.24
C ALA A 63 -1.09 -15.97 -2.95
N LYS A 64 -0.31 -16.73 -2.15
CA LYS A 64 -0.80 -17.40 -0.93
C LYS A 64 -1.38 -16.37 0.04
N GLU A 65 -2.68 -16.47 0.23
CA GLU A 65 -3.44 -15.57 1.09
C GLU A 65 -3.04 -15.80 2.55
N ARG A 66 -2.62 -14.72 3.20
CA ARG A 66 -2.34 -14.68 4.64
C ARG A 66 -2.92 -13.40 5.19
N LYS A 67 -3.48 -13.45 6.39
CA LYS A 67 -4.04 -12.26 7.05
C LYS A 67 -2.94 -11.45 7.73
N TYR A 68 -2.72 -10.23 7.27
CA TYR A 68 -1.74 -9.29 7.78
C TYR A 68 -2.41 -8.19 8.62
N THR A 69 -2.83 -8.55 9.84
CA THR A 69 -3.53 -7.62 10.75
C THR A 69 -2.67 -6.43 11.19
N GLY A 70 -1.35 -6.61 11.30
CA GLY A 70 -0.41 -5.59 11.76
C GLY A 70 0.06 -4.59 10.70
N VAL A 71 -0.27 -4.83 9.42
CA VAL A 71 0.12 -3.94 8.33
C VAL A 71 -0.71 -2.66 8.39
N ARG A 72 -0.02 -1.53 8.27
CA ARG A 72 -0.58 -0.18 8.32
C ARG A 72 -0.35 0.59 7.02
N TYR A 73 0.62 0.16 6.22
CA TYR A 73 0.91 0.72 4.92
C TYR A 73 0.99 -0.38 3.87
N VAL A 74 0.24 -0.23 2.80
CA VAL A 74 0.25 -1.11 1.63
C VAL A 74 0.60 -0.27 0.42
N HIS A 75 1.62 -0.68 -0.30
CA HIS A 75 1.97 -0.13 -1.61
C HIS A 75 1.64 -1.15 -2.68
N LEU A 76 1.04 -0.70 -3.77
CA LEU A 76 0.86 -1.47 -4.99
C LEU A 76 1.51 -0.67 -6.12
N GLY A 77 2.63 -1.18 -6.62
CA GLY A 77 3.39 -0.58 -7.71
C GLY A 77 3.31 -1.43 -8.97
N GLY A 78 3.13 -0.80 -10.13
CA GLY A 78 3.14 -1.48 -11.42
C GLY A 78 2.53 -0.64 -12.55
N HIS A 79 2.32 -1.26 -13.70
CA HIS A 79 1.57 -0.65 -14.80
C HIS A 79 0.09 -0.94 -14.68
N ALA A 80 -0.75 0.00 -15.10
CA ALA A 80 -2.19 -0.20 -15.05
C ALA A 80 -2.92 0.60 -16.13
N SER A 81 -4.18 0.25 -16.32
CA SER A 81 -5.12 0.88 -17.24
C SER A 81 -6.38 1.33 -16.49
N LYS A 82 -7.36 1.88 -17.22
CA LYS A 82 -8.66 2.23 -16.66
C LYS A 82 -9.42 1.02 -16.09
N THR A 83 -9.13 -0.20 -16.53
CA THR A 83 -9.89 -1.40 -16.17
C THR A 83 -9.19 -2.28 -15.13
N GLY A 84 -7.87 -2.14 -14.94
CA GLY A 84 -7.13 -3.00 -14.03
C GLY A 84 -5.63 -2.79 -14.05
N ILE A 85 -4.93 -3.60 -13.25
CA ILE A 85 -3.47 -3.64 -13.21
C ILE A 85 -2.95 -4.60 -14.30
N GLY A 86 -1.89 -4.18 -14.99
CA GLY A 86 -1.22 -4.96 -16.02
C GLY A 86 -0.22 -5.94 -15.43
N PHE A 87 -0.11 -7.10 -16.07
CA PHE A 87 0.86 -8.14 -15.78
C PHE A 87 1.41 -8.69 -17.10
N ILE A 88 2.53 -9.43 -17.02
CA ILE A 88 2.98 -10.23 -18.15
C ILE A 88 1.91 -11.26 -18.46
N GLY A 89 1.47 -11.27 -19.72
CA GLY A 89 0.45 -12.20 -20.22
C GLY A 89 -0.99 -11.86 -19.86
N GLY A 90 -1.28 -10.66 -19.32
CA GLY A 90 -2.68 -10.27 -19.09
C GLY A 90 -2.89 -9.07 -18.16
N SER A 91 -4.11 -8.94 -17.65
CA SER A 91 -4.45 -7.93 -16.64
C SER A 91 -5.41 -8.51 -15.61
N VAL A 92 -5.41 -7.92 -14.41
CA VAL A 92 -6.38 -8.23 -13.36
C VAL A 92 -7.23 -7.00 -13.11
N LYS A 93 -8.56 -7.17 -13.10
CA LYS A 93 -9.49 -6.05 -12.96
C LYS A 93 -9.35 -5.42 -11.58
N TRP A 94 -9.62 -4.12 -11.48
CA TRP A 94 -9.53 -3.41 -10.21
C TRP A 94 -10.40 -4.04 -9.10
N GLN A 95 -11.59 -4.53 -9.43
CA GLN A 95 -12.46 -5.21 -8.47
C GLN A 95 -11.80 -6.48 -7.91
N ASP A 96 -11.22 -7.31 -8.78
CA ASP A 96 -10.53 -8.55 -8.39
C ASP A 96 -9.29 -8.24 -7.53
N VAL A 97 -8.57 -7.16 -7.85
CA VAL A 97 -7.48 -6.63 -7.01
C VAL A 97 -8.01 -6.27 -5.61
N ALA A 98 -9.11 -5.52 -5.52
CA ALA A 98 -9.69 -5.14 -4.24
C ALA A 98 -10.12 -6.36 -3.42
N GLU A 99 -10.80 -7.32 -4.03
CA GLU A 99 -11.20 -8.56 -3.37
C GLU A 99 -9.98 -9.29 -2.82
N LYS A 100 -8.92 -9.44 -3.62
CA LYS A 100 -7.67 -10.05 -3.17
C LYS A 100 -7.08 -9.29 -1.98
N LEU A 101 -7.05 -7.96 -2.02
CA LEU A 101 -6.57 -7.13 -0.92
C LEU A 101 -7.38 -7.34 0.37
N THR A 102 -8.70 -7.53 0.32
CA THR A 102 -9.51 -7.80 1.53
C THR A 102 -9.12 -9.11 2.24
N LYS A 103 -8.65 -10.10 1.47
CA LYS A 103 -8.18 -11.39 2.00
C LYS A 103 -6.83 -11.28 2.68
N PHE A 104 -5.96 -10.40 2.18
CA PHE A 104 -4.66 -10.08 2.79
C PHE A 104 -4.82 -9.19 4.02
N PHE A 105 -5.71 -8.21 3.95
CA PHE A 105 -5.83 -7.15 4.93
C PHE A 105 -7.23 -7.15 5.52
N PRO A 106 -7.47 -7.83 6.66
CA PRO A 106 -8.78 -7.88 7.27
C PRO A 106 -9.23 -6.48 7.74
N LYS A 107 -10.53 -6.32 8.00
CA LYS A 107 -11.12 -5.07 8.51
C LYS A 107 -10.35 -4.52 9.72
N LEU A 108 -10.27 -3.20 9.78
CA LEU A 108 -9.63 -2.47 10.88
C LEU A 108 -10.48 -2.54 12.14
N GLY A 109 -9.81 -2.66 13.29
CA GLY A 109 -10.44 -2.43 14.59
C GLY A 109 -10.72 -0.95 14.84
N GLU A 110 -11.46 -0.65 15.89
CA GLU A 110 -11.74 0.72 16.31
C GLU A 110 -10.44 1.50 16.55
N GLY A 111 -10.35 2.71 15.98
CA GLY A 111 -9.18 3.58 16.08
C GLY A 111 -7.96 3.13 15.26
N GLU A 112 -8.01 2.00 14.56
CA GLU A 112 -6.93 1.56 13.68
C GLU A 112 -7.01 2.26 12.31
N GLN A 113 -5.85 2.47 11.70
CA GLN A 113 -5.73 3.09 10.38
C GLN A 113 -4.82 2.25 9.49
N ARG A 114 -5.17 2.14 8.21
CA ARG A 114 -4.36 1.47 7.20
C ARG A 114 -4.51 2.20 5.88
N VAL A 115 -3.39 2.48 5.25
CA VAL A 115 -3.33 3.22 3.99
C VAL A 115 -2.93 2.28 2.85
N LEU A 116 -3.55 2.47 1.69
CA LEU A 116 -3.13 1.92 0.42
C LEU A 116 -2.59 3.05 -0.47
N THR A 117 -1.45 2.84 -1.11
CA THR A 117 -0.92 3.72 -2.16
C THR A 117 -0.84 2.93 -3.46
N LEU A 118 -1.45 3.47 -4.51
CA LEU A 118 -1.37 2.96 -5.87
C LEU A 118 -0.36 3.77 -6.65
N SER A 119 0.80 3.18 -6.95
CA SER A 119 1.76 3.76 -7.88
C SER A 119 1.71 3.05 -9.22
N CYS A 120 0.84 3.58 -10.08
CA CYS A 120 0.62 3.08 -11.42
C CYS A 120 -0.08 4.14 -12.27
N CYS A 121 0.02 4.01 -13.59
CA CYS A 121 -0.81 4.77 -14.53
C CYS A 121 -2.30 4.53 -14.22
N HIS A 122 -3.16 5.51 -14.47
CA HIS A 122 -4.61 5.39 -14.26
C HIS A 122 -5.03 4.98 -12.82
N SER A 123 -4.17 5.19 -11.83
CA SER A 123 -4.43 4.89 -10.41
C SER A 123 -5.73 5.48 -9.88
N ILE A 124 -6.18 6.65 -10.38
CA ILE A 124 -7.50 7.23 -10.08
C ILE A 124 -8.66 6.28 -10.42
N ALA A 125 -8.59 5.59 -11.56
CA ALA A 125 -9.61 4.62 -11.95
C ALA A 125 -9.64 3.43 -10.96
N GLY A 126 -8.46 2.99 -10.52
CA GLY A 126 -8.32 1.99 -9.47
C GLY A 126 -8.93 2.44 -8.15
N VAL A 127 -8.66 3.67 -7.69
CA VAL A 127 -9.27 4.22 -6.46
C VAL A 127 -10.80 4.17 -6.54
N LYS A 128 -11.38 4.65 -7.65
CA LYS A 128 -12.84 4.68 -7.85
C LYS A 128 -13.45 3.28 -7.85
N ALA A 129 -12.82 2.32 -8.53
CA ALA A 129 -13.33 0.95 -8.62
C ALA A 129 -13.16 0.16 -7.31
N MET A 130 -12.05 0.36 -6.59
CA MET A 130 -11.72 -0.44 -5.40
C MET A 130 -12.33 0.13 -4.10
N GLY A 131 -12.55 1.44 -4.03
CA GLY A 131 -13.00 2.14 -2.82
C GLY A 131 -14.20 1.49 -2.11
N PRO A 132 -15.31 1.19 -2.81
CA PRO A 132 -16.48 0.56 -2.18
C PRO A 132 -16.17 -0.81 -1.54
N ILE A 133 -15.32 -1.63 -2.19
CA ILE A 133 -14.95 -2.98 -1.74
C ILE A 133 -13.99 -2.91 -0.55
N LEU A 134 -13.08 -1.93 -0.56
CA LEU A 134 -12.05 -1.75 0.47
C LEU A 134 -12.54 -1.01 1.73
N LYS A 135 -13.82 -0.62 1.77
CA LYS A 135 -14.41 0.10 2.91
C LYS A 135 -14.24 -0.67 4.22
N GLY A 136 -13.62 -0.02 5.21
CA GLY A 136 -13.33 -0.60 6.52
C GLY A 136 -12.09 -1.50 6.57
N HIS A 137 -11.46 -1.81 5.43
CA HIS A 137 -10.15 -2.46 5.35
C HIS A 137 -9.02 -1.44 5.29
N PHE A 138 -9.30 -0.28 4.68
CA PHE A 138 -8.38 0.84 4.54
C PHE A 138 -9.08 2.12 5.00
N SER A 139 -8.32 2.98 5.68
CA SER A 139 -8.76 4.31 6.10
C SER A 139 -8.50 5.37 5.02
N ALA A 140 -7.59 5.10 4.08
CA ALA A 140 -7.36 5.95 2.92
C ALA A 140 -6.72 5.16 1.77
N ILE A 141 -7.00 5.58 0.53
CA ILE A 141 -6.38 5.08 -0.68
C ILE A 141 -5.82 6.28 -1.44
N TYR A 142 -4.49 6.33 -1.60
CA TYR A 142 -3.79 7.35 -2.35
C TYR A 142 -3.44 6.83 -3.74
N HIS A 143 -3.38 7.75 -4.69
CA HIS A 143 -2.96 7.48 -6.05
C HIS A 143 -1.73 8.34 -6.34
N PHE A 144 -0.76 7.79 -7.07
CA PHE A 144 0.47 8.51 -7.38
C PHE A 144 0.26 9.41 -8.61
N LYS A 145 0.66 10.67 -8.51
CA LYS A 145 0.80 11.61 -9.63
C LYS A 145 2.28 11.94 -9.79
N THR A 146 2.90 11.43 -10.83
CA THR A 146 4.34 11.52 -11.10
C THR A 146 4.85 12.94 -11.35
N GLU A 147 3.97 13.86 -11.76
CA GLU A 147 4.33 15.23 -12.13
C GLU A 147 4.48 16.19 -10.93
N GLU A 148 4.03 15.79 -9.73
CA GLU A 148 3.93 16.70 -8.57
C GLU A 148 4.88 16.33 -7.42
N ILE A 149 5.40 15.10 -7.34
CA ILE A 149 6.11 14.59 -6.14
C ILE A 149 7.30 13.69 -6.49
N GLY A 150 8.47 14.01 -5.92
CA GLY A 150 9.63 13.11 -5.88
C GLY A 150 9.41 11.92 -4.93
N PHE A 151 9.54 10.71 -5.47
CA PHE A 151 9.28 9.44 -4.80
C PHE A 151 10.00 9.23 -3.44
N SER A 152 11.25 9.66 -3.33
CA SER A 152 12.07 9.55 -2.10
C SER A 152 11.55 10.39 -0.93
N GLN A 153 10.87 11.51 -1.23
CA GLN A 153 10.27 12.41 -0.24
C GLN A 153 8.97 11.84 0.32
N ALA A 154 8.11 11.25 -0.53
CA ALA A 154 6.92 10.51 -0.09
C ALA A 154 7.30 9.40 0.90
N MET A 155 8.28 8.56 0.54
CA MET A 155 8.75 7.47 1.40
C MET A 155 9.34 7.93 2.74
N THR A 156 9.97 9.11 2.78
CA THR A 156 10.51 9.69 4.00
C THR A 156 9.41 10.13 4.97
N ILE A 157 8.36 10.79 4.48
CA ILE A 157 7.22 11.24 5.29
C ILE A 157 6.46 10.04 5.87
N TRP A 158 6.24 8.98 5.08
CA TRP A 158 5.55 7.77 5.55
C TRP A 158 6.38 6.91 6.51
N SER A 159 7.72 6.93 6.39
CA SER A 159 8.59 6.29 7.39
C SER A 159 8.47 6.91 8.79
N MET A 160 8.09 8.19 8.88
CA MET A 160 7.90 8.89 10.15
C MET A 160 6.62 8.47 10.90
N PHE A 161 5.58 8.01 10.19
CA PHE A 161 4.35 7.45 10.80
C PHE A 161 4.64 6.26 11.73
N TYR A 162 5.59 5.42 11.34
CA TYR A 162 5.92 4.21 12.10
C TYR A 162 6.74 4.52 13.36
N LEU A 163 7.45 5.66 13.37
CA LEU A 163 8.31 6.11 14.47
C LEU A 163 7.59 7.02 15.47
N LYS A 164 6.52 7.74 15.09
CA LYS A 164 5.80 8.68 15.98
C LYS A 164 4.60 8.07 16.73
N LYS A 165 4.78 6.90 17.37
CA LYS A 165 3.76 6.20 18.20
C LYS A 165 3.32 6.93 19.48
N LYS A 166 3.85 8.12 19.76
CA LYS A 166 3.50 8.94 20.95
C LYS A 166 2.43 10.00 20.66
N LEU A 167 1.98 10.14 19.41
CA LEU A 167 0.91 11.08 19.04
C LEU A 167 -0.45 10.38 19.13
N SER A 168 -1.43 11.07 19.71
CA SER A 168 -2.81 10.57 19.85
C SER A 168 -3.57 10.49 18.51
N ARG A 169 -3.19 11.32 17.52
CA ARG A 169 -3.76 11.36 16.16
C ARG A 169 -2.67 11.56 15.09
N PRO A 170 -1.80 10.58 14.87
CA PRO A 170 -0.65 10.70 13.96
C PRO A 170 -1.08 10.96 12.51
N HIS A 171 -2.24 10.45 12.08
CA HIS A 171 -2.79 10.75 10.75
C HIS A 171 -3.26 12.19 10.63
N GLY A 172 -4.03 12.71 11.59
CA GLY A 172 -4.47 14.10 11.59
C GLY A 172 -3.30 15.10 11.63
N ALA A 173 -2.18 14.74 12.28
CA ALA A 173 -1.00 15.59 12.41
C ALA A 173 -0.26 15.82 11.09
N ILE A 174 -0.41 14.94 10.10
CA ILE A 174 0.22 15.09 8.78
C ILE A 174 -0.76 14.98 7.62
N MET A 175 -2.06 14.84 7.91
CA MET A 175 -3.15 14.84 6.92
C MET A 175 -3.17 16.14 6.13
N LYS A 176 -2.89 17.29 6.75
CA LYS A 176 -2.78 18.57 6.03
C LYS A 176 -1.59 18.54 5.06
N ASP A 177 -0.42 18.07 5.49
CA ASP A 177 0.75 17.96 4.63
C ASP A 177 0.54 16.94 3.51
N ILE A 178 -0.15 15.83 3.78
CA ILE A 178 -0.58 14.83 2.79
C ILE A 178 -1.59 15.44 1.80
N ASN A 179 -2.63 16.14 2.28
CA ASN A 179 -3.71 16.68 1.46
C ASN A 179 -3.27 17.91 0.65
N THR A 180 -2.32 18.69 1.17
CA THR A 180 -1.64 19.76 0.45
C THR A 180 -0.69 19.18 -0.61
N PHE A 181 -0.25 17.92 -0.48
CA PHE A 181 0.75 17.28 -1.32
C PHE A 181 0.17 16.38 -2.43
N PHE A 182 -0.84 15.55 -2.14
CA PHE A 182 -1.50 14.69 -3.13
C PHE A 182 -2.60 15.39 -3.96
N GLY A 183 -2.80 16.69 -3.75
CA GLY A 183 -4.01 17.39 -4.16
C GLY A 183 -5.17 17.05 -3.24
N SER A 184 -6.07 18.00 -3.07
CA SER A 184 -7.18 18.02 -2.10
C SER A 184 -8.22 16.90 -2.21
N GLU A 185 -8.02 15.87 -3.02
CA GLU A 185 -8.96 14.77 -3.19
C GLU A 185 -8.50 13.51 -2.42
N VAL A 186 -8.64 13.57 -1.09
CA VAL A 186 -8.95 12.35 -0.35
C VAL A 186 -10.38 11.95 -0.72
N LEU A 187 -10.57 11.20 -1.80
CA LEU A 187 -11.84 10.51 -2.02
C LEU A 187 -11.95 9.36 -1.02
N GLY A 188 -12.38 9.71 0.19
CA GLY A 188 -12.57 8.74 1.28
C GLY A 188 -12.12 9.24 2.64
N GLY A 189 -12.14 10.55 2.89
CA GLY A 189 -12.21 11.05 4.25
C GLY A 189 -13.49 10.56 4.90
N ILE A 190 -13.50 9.33 5.41
CA ILE A 190 -14.35 8.99 6.54
C ILE A 190 -13.47 9.24 7.75
N ALA A 191 -13.58 10.45 8.28
CA ALA A 191 -13.08 10.78 9.59
C ALA A 191 -14.16 11.58 10.32
N PRO A 192 -14.26 11.39 11.63
CA PRO A 192 -14.85 10.23 12.31
C PRO A 192 -16.35 10.02 12.03
#